data_AF-A0A9W3LKR8-F1
#
_entry.id   AF-A0A9W3LKR8-F1
#
_cell.length_a   1.000
_cell.length_b   1.000
_cell.length_c   1.000
_cell.angle_alpha   90.00
_cell.angle_beta   90.00
_cell.angle_gamma   90.00
#
_symmetry.space_group_name_H-M   'P 1'
#
loop_
_entity.id
_entity.type
_entity.pdbx_description
1 polymer ?
#
loop_
_entity_poly.entity_id
_entity_poly.type
_entity_poly.pdbx_seq_one_letter_code
_entity_poly.pdbx_strand_id
1 'polypeptide(L)'
;MNFTIRWTNRSHNNYRQTWIINNLDSFELDHDYTRPADINVTHDHSFIISVNVLENTFLTAAATLRFDAANQIWSLDSPTPEEFELVTENNTVRVICFL
;
A
#
# COMPACT_ATOMS: atom_id res chain seq x y z
N MET A 1 -17.13 8.22 -0.63
CA MET A 1 -17.45 6.79 -0.84
C MET A 1 -16.59 5.99 0.10
N ASN A 2 -17.14 4.90 0.64
CA ASN A 2 -16.41 4.06 1.58
C ASN A 2 -15.64 2.99 0.81
N PHE A 3 -14.33 2.95 1.02
CA PHE A 3 -13.44 1.93 0.50
C PHE A 3 -12.74 1.25 1.67
N THR A 4 -12.41 -0.03 1.50
CA THR A 4 -11.48 -0.71 2.39
C THR A 4 -10.15 -0.84 1.67
N ILE A 5 -9.12 -0.13 2.13
CA ILE A 5 -7.76 -0.38 1.67
C ILE A 5 -7.19 -1.59 2.42
N ARG A 6 -6.46 -2.45 1.72
CA ARG A 6 -5.74 -3.60 2.28
C ARG A 6 -4.26 -3.49 1.95
N TRP A 7 -3.44 -3.19 2.94
CA TRP A 7 -1.98 -3.22 2.85
C TRP A 7 -1.51 -4.65 3.06
N THR A 8 -0.81 -5.24 2.09
CA THR A 8 -0.43 -6.65 2.14
C THR A 8 1.06 -6.81 1.96
N ASN A 9 1.69 -7.51 2.90
CA ASN A 9 3.07 -7.94 2.78
C ASN A 9 3.12 -9.30 2.07
N ARG A 10 3.73 -9.37 0.89
CA ARG A 10 4.07 -10.60 0.16
C ARG A 10 5.57 -10.65 -0.14
N SER A 11 6.39 -10.20 0.82
CA SER A 11 7.84 -10.18 0.75
C SER A 11 8.40 -11.49 0.21
N HIS A 12 9.27 -11.45 -0.79
CA HIS A 12 9.84 -12.65 -1.39
C HIS A 12 10.68 -13.49 -0.42
N ASN A 13 11.19 -12.86 0.63
CA ASN A 13 12.16 -13.45 1.56
C ASN A 13 11.57 -13.70 2.96
N ASN A 14 10.25 -13.73 3.11
CA ASN A 14 9.55 -13.85 4.40
C ASN A 14 9.86 -12.73 5.41
N TYR A 15 10.33 -11.59 4.93
CA TYR A 15 10.69 -10.47 5.78
C TYR A 15 9.48 -9.72 6.30
N ARG A 16 9.64 -9.18 7.51
CA ARG A 16 8.69 -8.23 8.08
C ARG A 16 8.91 -6.85 7.47
N GLN A 17 7.81 -6.19 7.14
CA GLN A 17 7.80 -4.87 6.52
C GLN A 17 7.24 -3.81 7.47
N THR A 18 7.95 -2.69 7.61
CA THR A 18 7.43 -1.47 8.22
C THR A 18 6.83 -0.60 7.14
N TRP A 19 5.52 -0.39 7.19
CA TRP A 19 4.76 0.46 6.29
C TRP A 19 4.57 1.83 6.92
N ILE A 20 4.76 2.88 6.12
CA ILE A 20 4.56 4.28 6.50
C ILE A 20 3.65 4.90 5.45
N ILE A 21 2.50 5.41 5.87
CA ILE A 21 1.46 5.99 5.01
C ILE A 21 1.29 7.47 5.35
N ASN A 22 1.41 8.33 4.33
CA ASN A 22 1.29 9.79 4.42
C ASN A 22 2.17 10.43 5.51
N ASN A 23 3.26 9.77 5.92
CA ASN A 23 4.13 10.17 7.03
C ASN A 23 3.41 10.35 8.39
N LEU A 24 2.22 9.75 8.57
CA LEU A 24 1.39 9.92 9.78
C LEU A 24 0.97 8.59 10.40
N ASP A 25 0.74 7.55 9.60
CA ASP A 25 0.44 6.21 10.10
C ASP A 25 1.62 5.29 9.79
N SER A 26 2.09 4.55 10.79
CA SER A 26 3.12 3.53 10.60
C SER A 26 2.78 2.25 11.36
N PHE A 27 3.08 1.13 10.73
CA PHE A 27 2.74 -0.19 11.25
C PHE A 27 3.66 -1.25 10.66
N GLU A 28 3.81 -2.35 11.39
CA GLU A 28 4.54 -3.51 10.94
C GLU A 28 3.57 -4.57 10.41
N LEU A 29 3.98 -5.24 9.33
CA LEU A 29 3.30 -6.40 8.78
C LEU A 29 4.28 -7.57 8.68
N ASP A 30 3.96 -8.67 9.36
CA ASP A 30 4.59 -9.95 9.10
C ASP A 30 4.37 -10.40 7.65
N HIS A 31 5.24 -11.27 7.15
CA HIS A 31 5.05 -11.88 5.85
C HIS A 31 3.67 -12.55 5.74
N ASP A 32 3.03 -12.43 4.58
CA ASP A 32 1.69 -12.95 4.27
C ASP A 32 0.52 -12.33 5.04
N TYR A 33 0.77 -11.32 5.88
CA TYR A 33 -0.29 -10.59 6.57
C TYR A 33 -0.85 -9.45 5.73
N THR A 34 -2.14 -9.17 5.96
CA THR A 34 -2.87 -8.05 5.40
C THR A 34 -3.46 -7.20 6.51
N ARG A 35 -3.22 -5.88 6.47
CA ARG A 35 -3.89 -4.90 7.34
C ARG A 35 -5.00 -4.17 6.55
N PRO A 36 -6.28 -4.30 6.97
CA PRO A 36 -7.35 -3.50 6.42
C PRO A 36 -7.37 -2.09 7.03
N ALA A 37 -7.81 -1.10 6.26
CA ALA A 37 -8.09 0.26 6.69
C ALA A 37 -9.35 0.76 5.97
N ASP A 38 -10.42 1.01 6.71
CA ASP A 38 -11.63 1.60 6.16
C ASP A 38 -11.46 3.10 6.04
N ILE A 39 -11.70 3.61 4.83
CA ILE A 39 -11.53 5.01 4.49
C ILE A 39 -12.78 5.54 3.80
N ASN A 40 -13.11 6.80 4.06
CA ASN A 40 -14.10 7.52 3.27
C ASN A 40 -13.38 8.59 2.46
N VAL A 41 -13.41 8.44 1.14
CA VAL A 41 -12.79 9.38 0.20
C VAL A 41 -13.89 9.91 -0.72
N THR A 42 -14.05 11.23 -0.77
CA THR A 42 -15.08 11.92 -1.56
C THR A 42 -14.51 12.85 -2.62
N HIS A 43 -13.20 13.03 -2.64
CA HIS A 43 -12.47 13.89 -3.57
C HIS A 43 -11.21 13.16 -4.01
N ASP A 44 -10.53 13.68 -5.02
CA ASP A 44 -9.21 13.18 -5.42
C ASP A 44 -8.29 13.13 -4.19
N HIS A 45 -7.61 12.00 -4.03
CA HIS A 45 -6.77 11.76 -2.86
C HIS A 45 -5.54 10.95 -3.24
N SER A 46 -4.45 11.15 -2.51
CA SER A 46 -3.21 10.41 -2.70
C SER A 46 -2.70 9.90 -1.35
N PHE A 47 -2.30 8.63 -1.33
CA PHE A 47 -1.56 8.03 -0.24
C PHE A 47 -0.10 7.86 -0.67
N ILE A 48 0.80 8.52 0.04
CA ILE A 48 2.24 8.34 -0.11
C ILE A 48 2.65 7.17 0.78
N ILE A 49 3.29 6.17 0.19
CA ILE A 49 3.62 4.90 0.82
C ILE A 49 5.13 4.77 0.84
N SER A 50 5.68 4.39 1.97
CA SER A 50 7.07 3.95 2.11
C SER A 50 7.11 2.64 2.90
N VAL A 51 7.86 1.67 2.41
CA VAL A 51 8.01 0.35 3.00
C VAL A 51 9.48 0.08 3.24
N ASN A 52 9.83 -0.38 4.44
CA ASN A 52 11.18 -0.78 4.81
C ASN A 52 11.16 -2.22 5.30
N VAL A 53 12.17 -3.00 4.98
CA VAL A 53 12.36 -4.34 5.55
C VAL A 53 13.13 -4.24 6.87
N LEU A 54 12.58 -4.78 7.96
CA LEU A 54 13.17 -4.67 9.30
C LEU A 54 14.52 -5.40 9.41
N GLU A 55 14.66 -6.56 8.76
CA GLU A 55 15.93 -7.31 8.79
C GLU A 55 17.00 -6.77 7.84
N ASN A 56 16.67 -5.77 7.01
CA ASN A 56 17.58 -5.15 6.05
C ASN A 56 17.13 -3.71 5.72
N THR A 57 17.62 -2.75 6.51
CA THR A 57 17.26 -1.33 6.38
C THR A 57 17.66 -0.67 5.05
N PHE A 58 18.41 -1.38 4.19
CA PHE A 58 18.76 -0.89 2.84
C PHE A 58 17.74 -1.32 1.77
N LEU A 59 16.84 -2.25 2.10
CA LEU A 59 15.73 -2.62 1.23
C LEU A 59 14.53 -1.75 1.59
N THR A 60 14.30 -0.75 0.75
CA THR A 60 13.17 0.18 0.87
C THR A 60 12.45 0.32 -0.45
N ALA A 61 11.13 0.39 -0.42
CA ALA A 61 10.28 0.64 -1.58
C ALA A 61 9.34 1.81 -1.29
N ALA A 62 8.95 2.54 -2.33
CA ALA A 62 7.99 3.64 -2.21
C ALA A 62 6.92 3.51 -3.28
N ALA A 63 5.71 3.99 -3.00
CA ALA A 63 4.64 4.06 -3.98
C ALA A 63 3.70 5.22 -3.67
N THR A 64 2.94 5.66 -4.67
CA THR A 64 1.83 6.61 -4.52
C THR A 64 0.55 5.96 -5.02
N LEU A 65 -0.37 5.69 -4.11
CA LEU A 65 -1.73 5.24 -4.43
C LEU A 65 -2.62 6.47 -4.64
N ARG A 66 -3.28 6.60 -5.79
CA ARG A 66 -4.14 7.73 -6.11
C ARG A 66 -5.57 7.27 -6.35
N PHE A 67 -6.52 8.06 -5.88
CA PHE A 67 -7.94 7.94 -6.21
C PHE A 67 -8.35 9.13 -7.07
N ASP A 68 -8.91 8.85 -8.24
CA ASP A 68 -9.60 9.82 -9.10
C ASP A 68 -11.10 9.73 -8.82
N ALA A 69 -11.67 10.79 -8.22
CA ALA A 69 -13.07 10.81 -7.82
C ALA A 69 -14.03 10.98 -9.01
N ALA A 70 -13.57 11.58 -10.12
CA ALA A 70 -14.39 11.76 -11.31
C ALA A 70 -14.62 10.43 -12.03
N ASN A 71 -13.59 9.61 -12.13
CA ASN A 71 -13.65 8.31 -12.81
C ASN A 71 -13.87 7.13 -11.86
N GLN A 72 -13.75 7.35 -10.54
CA GLN A 72 -13.81 6.32 -9.50
C GLN A 72 -12.76 5.21 -9.69
N ILE A 73 -11.57 5.61 -10.12
CA ILE A 73 -10.46 4.71 -10.44
C ILE A 73 -9.36 4.88 -9.38
N TRP A 74 -8.77 3.75 -8.99
CA TRP A 74 -7.54 3.73 -8.23
C TRP A 74 -6.36 3.42 -9.14
N SER A 75 -5.25 4.13 -8.94
CA SER A 75 -3.99 3.88 -9.63
C SER A 75 -2.84 3.86 -8.65
N LEU A 76 -1.79 3.08 -8.97
CA LEU A 76 -0.60 2.96 -8.15
C LEU A 76 0.61 3.28 -9.03
N ASP A 77 1.42 4.22 -8.57
CA ASP A 77 2.68 4.61 -9.21
C ASP A 77 3.83 4.28 -8.27
N SER A 78 4.89 3.68 -8.78
CA SER A 78 6.04 3.25 -7.96
C SER A 78 7.34 3.43 -8.76
N PRO A 79 8.39 4.06 -8.21
CA PRO A 79 9.73 4.05 -8.81
C PRO A 79 10.35 2.65 -8.88
N THR A 80 9.83 1.69 -8.11
CA THR A 80 10.21 0.28 -8.11
C THR A 80 8.98 -0.56 -8.50
N PRO A 81 8.61 -0.61 -9.80
CA PRO A 81 7.32 -1.15 -10.24
C PRO A 81 7.16 -2.66 -10.02
N GLU A 82 8.26 -3.41 -9.92
CA GLU A 82 8.21 -4.86 -9.63
C GLU A 82 7.90 -5.17 -8.16
N GLU A 83 8.03 -4.19 -7.27
CA GLU A 83 7.87 -4.37 -5.82
C GLU A 83 6.46 -4.11 -5.32
N PHE A 84 5.57 -3.63 -6.19
CA PHE A 84 4.19 -3.32 -5.83
C PHE A 84 3.17 -3.79 -6.85
N GLU A 85 2.03 -4.24 -6.35
CA GLU A 85 0.86 -4.55 -7.18
C GLU A 85 -0.39 -3.88 -6.60
N LEU A 86 -1.24 -3.38 -7.49
CA LEU A 86 -2.57 -2.86 -7.17
C LEU A 86 -3.64 -3.83 -7.66
N VAL A 87 -4.52 -4.26 -6.75
CA VAL A 87 -5.72 -5.03 -7.08
C VAL A 87 -6.95 -4.30 -6.58
N THR A 88 -7.92 -4.08 -7.46
CA THR A 88 -9.17 -3.38 -7.14
C THR A 88 -10.36 -4.30 -7.40
N GLU A 89 -11.20 -4.49 -6.39
CA GLU A 89 -12.40 -5.31 -6.49
C GLU A 89 -13.46 -4.87 -5.49
N ASN A 90 -14.70 -4.60 -5.93
CA ASN A 90 -15.87 -4.37 -5.06
C ASN A 90 -15.59 -3.48 -3.83
N ASN A 91 -15.20 -2.21 -4.07
CA ASN A 91 -14.83 -1.22 -3.04
C ASN A 91 -13.63 -1.60 -2.14
N THR A 92 -12.96 -2.71 -2.44
CA THR A 92 -11.70 -3.10 -1.81
C THR A 92 -10.54 -2.71 -2.72
N VAL A 93 -9.54 -2.06 -2.14
CA VAL A 93 -8.30 -1.65 -2.82
C VAL A 93 -7.16 -2.33 -2.12
N ARG A 94 -6.51 -3.29 -2.75
CA ARG A 94 -5.38 -4.02 -2.16
C ARG A 94 -4.09 -3.52 -2.77
N VAL A 95 -3.20 -3.01 -1.92
CA VAL A 95 -1.82 -2.68 -2.26
C VAL A 95 -0.94 -3.76 -1.68
N ILE A 96 -0.21 -4.45 -2.54
CA ILE A 96 0.67 -5.55 -2.21
C ILE A 96 2.10 -5.07 -2.36
N CYS A 97 2.98 -5.34 -1.40
CA CYS A 97 4.42 -5.12 -1.52
C CYS A 97 5.18 -6.45 -1.47
N PHE A 98 6.13 -6.65 -2.40
CA PHE A 98 6.90 -7.88 -2.57
C PHE A 98 8.33 -7.83 -2.05
N LEU A 99 8.74 -6.68 -1.52
CA LEU A 99 10.08 -6.41 -0.99
C LEU A 99 10.48 -7.39 0.13
#